data_AF-L0EJX3-F1
#
_entry.id   AF-L0EJX3-F1
#
_cell.length_a   1.000
_cell.length_b   1.000
_cell.length_c   1.000
_cell.angle_alpha   90.00
_cell.angle_beta   90.00
_cell.angle_gamma   90.00
#
_symmetry.space_group_name_H-M   'P 1'
#
loop_
_entity.id
_entity.type
_entity.pdbx_description
1 polymer ?
#
loop_
_entity_poly.entity_id
_entity_poly.type
_entity_poly.pdbx_seq_one_letter_code
_entity_poly.pdbx_strand_id
1 'polypeptide(L)'
;MHRVRTPGRRAKAVMMVLLAVWTAMLFAAHASREVEALNFPIESLDELSVHADIVFVGTVTDRMKDSDTEHRYTFRIDIPLKGGLEKKSELTARVLQFGDEGVLDKGSSYLVLLQKTADGGYTIAGVHQGFIKLKNGRAESRYYSQEEVDRYLARYGLKVKTIYERLVPQDTPAATRHSVRDATSPAVLWTGGLALAALLAWLFARAFRQRRNRI
;
A
#
# COMPACT_ATOMS: atom_id res chain seq x y z
N MET A 1 -58.91 17.97 32.13
CA MET A 1 -57.65 17.33 32.60
C MET A 1 -57.60 15.89 32.09
N HIS A 2 -56.85 15.60 31.03
CA HIS A 2 -56.70 14.23 30.51
C HIS A 2 -55.65 13.46 31.32
N ARG A 3 -56.07 12.41 32.04
CA ARG A 3 -55.16 11.46 32.69
C ARG A 3 -54.45 10.62 31.62
N VAL A 4 -53.17 10.89 31.43
CA VAL A 4 -52.28 10.03 30.64
C VAL A 4 -52.15 8.70 31.38
N ARG A 5 -52.77 7.65 30.84
CA ARG A 5 -52.60 6.27 31.35
C ARG A 5 -51.16 5.85 31.07
N THR A 6 -50.42 5.57 32.14
CA THR A 6 -49.07 5.00 32.04
C THR A 6 -49.15 3.63 31.37
N PRO A 7 -48.29 3.36 30.36
CA PRO A 7 -48.31 2.08 29.67
C PRO A 7 -47.95 0.93 30.63
N GLY A 8 -48.78 -0.11 30.62
CA GLY A 8 -48.61 -1.30 31.46
C GLY A 8 -47.28 -2.01 31.18
N ARG A 9 -46.78 -2.78 32.16
CA ARG A 9 -45.46 -3.45 32.11
C ARG A 9 -45.19 -4.24 30.82
N ARG A 10 -46.24 -4.82 30.21
CA ARG A 10 -46.14 -5.55 28.93
C ARG A 10 -45.79 -4.64 27.74
N ALA A 11 -46.35 -3.43 27.69
CA ALA A 11 -46.05 -2.46 26.63
C ALA A 11 -44.60 -1.96 26.73
N LYS A 12 -44.07 -1.79 27.96
CA LYS A 12 -42.66 -1.45 28.18
C LYS A 12 -41.71 -2.56 27.72
N ALA A 13 -42.07 -3.83 27.96
CA ALA A 13 -41.28 -4.97 27.52
C ALA A 13 -41.22 -5.08 25.98
N VAL A 14 -42.36 -4.91 25.29
CA VAL A 14 -42.40 -4.92 23.82
C VAL A 14 -41.56 -3.78 23.24
N MET A 15 -41.65 -2.58 23.82
CA MET A 15 -40.86 -1.43 23.36
C MET A 15 -39.36 -1.64 23.56
N MET A 16 -38.94 -2.27 24.66
CA MET A 16 -37.53 -2.61 24.91
C MET A 16 -36.99 -3.65 23.92
N VAL A 17 -37.79 -4.66 23.55
CA VAL A 17 -37.41 -5.65 22.54
C VAL A 17 -37.27 -5.00 21.16
N LEU A 18 -38.21 -4.15 20.77
CA LEU A 18 -38.12 -3.42 19.50
C LEU A 18 -36.90 -2.52 19.44
N LEU A 19 -36.57 -1.84 20.55
CA LEU A 19 -35.38 -1.01 20.65
C LEU A 19 -34.09 -1.85 20.50
N ALA A 20 -34.04 -3.02 21.15
CA ALA A 20 -32.90 -3.93 21.07
C ALA A 20 -32.71 -4.54 19.66
N VAL A 21 -33.81 -4.86 18.97
CA VAL A 21 -33.77 -5.33 17.58
C VAL A 21 -33.30 -4.20 16.65
N TRP A 22 -33.79 -2.98 16.86
CA TRP A 22 -33.38 -1.83 16.06
C TRP A 22 -31.90 -1.47 16.25
N THR A 23 -31.40 -1.50 17.48
CA THR A 23 -29.97 -1.29 17.75
C THR A 23 -29.10 -2.42 17.21
N ALA A 24 -29.55 -3.68 17.30
CA ALA A 24 -28.84 -4.81 16.70
C ALA A 24 -28.78 -4.70 15.17
N MET A 25 -29.87 -4.27 14.52
CA MET A 25 -29.90 -4.05 13.07
C MET A 25 -28.98 -2.90 12.64
N LEU A 26 -28.94 -1.80 13.39
CA LEU A 26 -28.00 -0.70 13.13
C LEU A 26 -26.54 -1.11 13.31
N PHE A 27 -26.24 -1.90 14.34
CA PHE A 27 -24.90 -2.44 14.55
C PHE A 27 -24.50 -3.44 13.46
N ALA A 28 -25.42 -4.32 13.05
CA ALA A 28 -25.17 -5.26 11.95
C ALA A 28 -24.95 -4.53 10.62
N ALA A 29 -25.73 -3.48 10.33
CA ALA A 29 -25.53 -2.65 9.15
C ALA A 29 -24.19 -1.89 9.18
N HIS A 30 -23.77 -1.40 10.36
CA HIS A 30 -22.46 -0.73 10.50
C HIS A 30 -21.29 -1.71 10.39
N ALA A 31 -21.40 -2.89 11.02
CA ALA A 31 -20.41 -3.96 10.89
C ALA A 31 -20.35 -4.53 9.46
N SER A 32 -21.49 -4.60 8.75
CA SER A 32 -21.52 -5.09 7.35
C SER A 32 -20.76 -4.19 6.38
N ARG A 33 -20.63 -2.88 6.64
CA ARG A 33 -19.79 -2.00 5.84
C ARG A 33 -18.30 -2.33 5.93
N GLU A 34 -17.84 -2.95 7.03
CA GLU A 34 -16.47 -3.44 7.14
C GLU A 34 -16.29 -4.86 6.58
N VAL A 35 -17.39 -5.61 6.38
CA VAL A 35 -17.37 -6.98 5.83
C VAL A 35 -17.61 -7.00 4.30
N GLU A 36 -18.18 -5.94 3.74
CA GLU A 36 -18.31 -5.72 2.28
C GLU A 36 -17.14 -4.95 1.67
N ALA A 37 -15.94 -5.04 2.26
CA ALA A 37 -14.75 -5.09 1.44
C ALA A 37 -14.80 -6.42 0.67
N LEU A 38 -15.60 -6.46 -0.39
CA LEU A 38 -15.69 -7.59 -1.32
C LEU A 38 -14.28 -8.09 -1.60
N ASN A 39 -14.01 -9.35 -1.24
CA ASN A 39 -12.89 -10.13 -1.77
C ASN A 39 -13.09 -10.22 -3.29
N PHE A 40 -12.73 -9.17 -4.03
CA PHE A 40 -12.52 -9.29 -5.45
C PHE A 40 -11.38 -10.28 -5.64
N PRO A 41 -11.54 -11.32 -6.46
CA PRO A 41 -10.47 -12.26 -6.70
C PRO A 41 -9.28 -11.49 -7.28
N ILE A 42 -8.16 -11.51 -6.55
CA ILE A 42 -6.88 -11.00 -7.05
C ILE A 42 -6.49 -11.94 -8.19
N GLU A 43 -6.34 -11.41 -9.40
CA GLU A 43 -5.88 -12.17 -10.55
C GLU A 43 -4.43 -12.53 -10.34
N SER A 44 -4.04 -13.77 -10.66
CA SER A 44 -2.61 -14.12 -10.67
C SER A 44 -1.86 -13.24 -11.66
N LEU A 45 -0.56 -13.03 -11.43
CA LEU A 45 0.26 -12.19 -12.32
C LEU A 45 0.23 -12.71 -13.77
N ASP A 46 0.09 -14.02 -13.93
CA ASP A 46 -0.06 -14.68 -15.22
C ASP A 46 -1.38 -14.29 -15.91
N GLU A 47 -2.51 -14.40 -15.21
CA GLU A 47 -3.82 -14.02 -15.74
C GLU A 47 -3.86 -12.53 -16.08
N LEU A 48 -3.35 -11.69 -15.19
CA LEU A 48 -3.26 -10.25 -15.43
C LEU A 48 -2.42 -9.93 -16.67
N SER A 49 -1.33 -10.68 -16.90
CA SER A 49 -0.49 -10.52 -18.09
C SER A 49 -1.16 -10.96 -19.39
N VAL A 50 -2.11 -11.90 -19.33
CA VAL A 50 -2.91 -12.30 -20.49
C VAL A 50 -3.82 -11.14 -20.90
N HIS A 51 -4.48 -10.50 -19.93
CA HIS A 51 -5.38 -9.36 -20.15
C HIS A 51 -4.68 -8.04 -20.45
N ALA A 52 -3.40 -7.90 -20.08
CA ALA A 52 -2.61 -6.71 -20.39
C ALA A 52 -2.24 -6.65 -21.88
N ASP A 53 -2.42 -5.50 -22.52
CA ASP A 53 -1.98 -5.28 -23.91
C ASP A 53 -0.47 -5.10 -24.01
N ILE A 54 0.12 -4.47 -22.98
CA ILE A 54 1.53 -4.10 -22.92
C ILE A 54 2.12 -4.57 -21.59
N VAL A 55 3.32 -5.14 -21.64
CA VAL A 55 4.09 -5.50 -20.44
C VAL A 55 5.56 -5.13 -20.64
N PHE A 56 6.15 -4.46 -19.66
CA PHE A 56 7.56 -4.09 -19.69
C PHE A 56 8.14 -3.88 -18.29
N VAL A 57 9.46 -3.92 -18.21
CA VAL A 57 10.20 -3.34 -17.10
C VAL A 57 10.65 -1.94 -17.50
N GLY A 58 10.33 -0.94 -16.68
CA GLY A 58 10.63 0.45 -16.99
C GLY A 58 10.83 1.30 -15.74
N THR A 59 11.37 2.48 -15.95
CA THR A 59 11.70 3.43 -14.89
C THR A 59 10.80 4.66 -15.01
N VAL A 60 10.21 5.09 -13.89
CA VAL A 60 9.35 6.28 -13.86
C VAL A 60 10.21 7.53 -14.08
N THR A 61 10.00 8.24 -15.18
CA THR A 61 10.74 9.46 -15.51
C THR A 61 9.99 10.72 -15.12
N ASP A 62 8.66 10.70 -15.20
CA ASP A 62 7.86 11.87 -14.87
C ASP A 62 6.47 11.53 -14.32
N ARG A 63 5.86 12.52 -13.67
CA ARG A 63 4.51 12.45 -13.10
C ARG A 63 3.77 13.75 -13.37
N MET A 64 2.58 13.64 -13.95
CA MET A 64 1.64 14.72 -14.17
C MET A 64 0.34 14.42 -13.40
N LYS A 65 -0.14 15.41 -12.64
CA LYS A 65 -1.43 15.29 -11.95
C LYS A 65 -2.54 15.66 -12.92
N ASP A 66 -3.36 14.68 -13.31
CA ASP A 66 -4.54 14.91 -14.18
C ASP A 66 -5.74 15.32 -13.31
N SER A 67 -5.99 14.61 -12.21
CA SER A 67 -7.05 14.92 -11.23
C SER A 67 -6.62 14.58 -9.80
N ASP A 68 -7.52 14.76 -8.83
CA ASP A 68 -7.28 14.36 -7.43
C ASP A 68 -7.22 12.84 -7.23
N THR A 69 -7.78 12.06 -8.16
CA THR A 69 -7.88 10.59 -8.07
C THR A 69 -7.13 9.89 -9.19
N GLU A 70 -6.46 10.61 -10.08
CA GLU A 70 -5.79 10.04 -11.24
C GLU A 70 -4.52 10.83 -11.57
N HIS A 71 -3.43 10.09 -11.72
CA HIS A 71 -2.16 10.63 -12.16
C HIS A 71 -1.72 9.97 -13.44
N ARG A 72 -1.03 10.75 -14.27
CA ARG A 72 -0.35 10.24 -15.45
C ARG A 72 1.13 10.11 -15.14
N TYR A 73 1.68 8.93 -15.42
CA TYR A 73 3.09 8.65 -15.24
C TYR A 73 3.74 8.39 -16.60
N THR A 74 4.93 8.94 -16.77
CA THR A 74 5.79 8.65 -17.91
C THR A 74 6.82 7.62 -17.50
N PHE A 75 6.94 6.56 -18.30
CA PHE A 75 7.88 5.49 -18.10
C PHE A 75 8.88 5.46 -19.24
N ARG A 76 10.16 5.38 -18.93
CA ARG A 76 11.17 4.94 -19.90
C ARG A 76 11.22 3.42 -19.90
N ILE A 77 11.03 2.81 -21.07
CA ILE A 77 11.02 1.36 -21.23
C ILE A 77 12.45 0.85 -21.23
N ASP A 78 12.81 0.04 -20.24
CA ASP A 78 14.15 -0.52 -20.12
C ASP A 78 14.22 -1.94 -20.71
N ILE A 79 13.18 -2.76 -20.52
CA ILE A 79 13.05 -4.12 -21.08
C ILE A 79 11.60 -4.35 -21.54
N PRO A 80 11.31 -4.38 -22.85
CA PRO A 80 9.99 -4.73 -23.34
C PRO A 80 9.75 -6.25 -23.20
N LEU A 81 8.56 -6.65 -22.75
CA LEU A 81 8.17 -8.07 -22.59
C LEU A 81 6.99 -8.45 -23.50
N LYS A 82 5.99 -7.57 -23.63
CA LYS A 82 4.79 -7.74 -24.47
C LYS A 82 4.39 -6.40 -25.10
N GLY A 83 3.79 -6.44 -26.29
CA GLY A 83 3.21 -5.27 -26.96
C GLY A 83 4.10 -4.56 -28.00
N GLY A 84 5.20 -5.19 -28.43
CA GLY A 84 6.00 -4.68 -29.56
C GLY A 84 6.72 -3.35 -29.30
N LEU A 85 7.03 -3.07 -28.03
CA LEU A 85 7.67 -1.83 -27.62
C LEU A 85 9.16 -1.77 -27.97
N GLU A 86 9.65 -0.58 -28.31
CA GLU A 86 11.07 -0.32 -28.51
C GLU A 86 11.78 -0.01 -27.18
N LYS A 87 13.00 -0.54 -27.02
CA LYS A 87 13.83 -0.24 -25.84
C LYS A 87 14.22 1.25 -25.82
N LYS A 88 14.20 1.85 -24.62
CA LYS A 88 14.43 3.29 -24.34
C LYS A 88 13.34 4.24 -24.86
N SER A 89 12.27 3.73 -25.45
CA SER A 89 11.09 4.57 -25.76
C SER A 89 10.39 5.00 -24.48
N GLU A 90 9.60 6.07 -24.56
CA GLU A 90 8.77 6.55 -23.47
C GLU A 90 7.30 6.17 -23.71
N LEU A 91 6.61 5.84 -22.62
CA LEU A 91 5.20 5.52 -22.62
C LEU A 91 4.51 6.20 -21.45
N THR A 92 3.33 6.75 -21.69
CA THR A 92 2.51 7.35 -20.64
C THR A 92 1.35 6.44 -20.29
N ALA A 93 1.06 6.30 -19.00
CA ALA A 93 -0.09 5.56 -18.52
C ALA A 93 -0.77 6.28 -17.37
N ARG A 94 -2.08 6.10 -17.27
CA ARG A 94 -2.91 6.61 -16.18
C ARG A 94 -2.94 5.61 -15.03
N VAL A 95 -2.72 6.12 -13.82
CA VAL A 95 -2.72 5.38 -12.57
C VAL A 95 -3.78 6.02 -11.69
N LEU A 96 -4.80 5.25 -11.33
CA LEU A 96 -5.79 5.67 -10.33
C LEU A 96 -5.09 5.76 -8.97
N GLN A 97 -5.46 6.75 -8.18
CA GLN A 97 -4.98 6.93 -6.82
C GLN A 97 -6.12 6.68 -5.83
N PHE A 98 -5.88 5.81 -4.85
CA PHE A 98 -6.81 5.57 -3.75
C PHE A 98 -6.04 5.62 -2.44
N GLY A 99 -6.19 6.71 -1.68
CA GLY A 99 -5.40 6.94 -0.47
C GLY A 99 -3.89 7.02 -0.76
N ASP A 100 -3.12 6.10 -0.16
CA ASP A 100 -1.67 5.94 -0.38
C ASP A 100 -1.34 5.00 -1.57
N GLU A 101 -2.33 4.33 -2.15
CA GLU A 101 -2.15 3.46 -3.32
C GLU A 101 -2.11 4.25 -4.62
N GLY A 102 -1.39 3.73 -5.62
CA GLY A 102 -1.25 4.37 -6.93
C GLY A 102 -0.19 5.49 -6.99
N VAL A 103 0.67 5.61 -5.97
CA VAL A 103 1.80 6.54 -5.98
C VAL A 103 3.07 5.81 -6.40
N LEU A 104 3.58 6.14 -7.59
CA LEU A 104 4.86 5.61 -8.09
C LEU A 104 6.00 6.60 -7.83
N ASP A 105 7.17 6.06 -7.49
CA ASP A 105 8.38 6.82 -7.16
C ASP A 105 9.17 7.15 -8.42
N LYS A 106 9.43 8.43 -8.65
CA LYS A 106 10.29 8.91 -9.74
C LYS A 106 11.70 8.31 -9.60
N GLY A 107 12.25 7.84 -10.71
CA GLY A 107 13.56 7.18 -10.78
C GLY A 107 13.58 5.73 -10.31
N SER A 108 12.46 5.18 -9.80
CA SER A 108 12.37 3.76 -9.45
C SER A 108 11.95 2.92 -10.65
N SER A 109 12.43 1.68 -10.68
CA SER A 109 12.08 0.69 -11.70
C SER A 109 10.90 -0.17 -11.28
N TYR A 110 10.03 -0.49 -12.23
CA TYR A 110 8.82 -1.26 -12.03
C TYR A 110 8.66 -2.29 -13.15
N LEU A 111 8.10 -3.45 -12.82
CA LEU A 111 7.38 -4.27 -13.78
C LEU A 111 5.99 -3.66 -13.95
N VAL A 112 5.62 -3.32 -15.18
CA VAL A 112 4.41 -2.58 -15.51
C VAL A 112 3.59 -3.38 -16.52
N LEU A 113 2.30 -3.55 -16.22
CA LEU A 113 1.29 -4.20 -17.03
C LEU A 113 0.20 -3.18 -17.33
N LEU A 114 -0.02 -2.91 -18.61
CA LEU A 114 -0.95 -1.89 -19.06
C LEU A 114 -2.05 -2.49 -19.92
N GLN A 115 -3.24 -1.92 -19.78
CA GLN A 115 -4.38 -2.16 -20.65
C GLN A 115 -4.68 -0.90 -21.46
N LYS A 116 -5.06 -1.08 -22.72
CA LYS A 116 -5.49 -0.01 -23.61
C LYS A 116 -6.90 0.44 -23.22
N THR A 117 -7.07 1.74 -23.07
CA THR A 117 -8.36 2.34 -22.74
C THR A 117 -9.15 2.65 -24.02
N ALA A 118 -10.48 2.79 -23.88
CA ALA A 118 -11.36 3.05 -25.02
C ALA A 118 -11.07 4.37 -25.76
N ASP A 119 -10.46 5.34 -25.07
CA ASP A 119 -10.00 6.62 -25.61
C ASP A 119 -8.61 6.55 -26.27
N GLY A 120 -8.03 5.35 -26.39
CA GLY A 120 -6.75 5.10 -27.06
C GLY A 120 -5.52 5.32 -26.19
N GLY A 121 -5.69 5.69 -24.92
CA GLY A 121 -4.62 5.75 -23.92
C GLY A 121 -4.27 4.38 -23.31
N TYR A 122 -3.48 4.44 -22.23
CA TYR A 122 -3.14 3.28 -21.42
C TYR A 122 -3.44 3.53 -19.95
N THR A 123 -3.90 2.50 -19.26
CA THR A 123 -4.08 2.47 -17.81
C THR A 123 -3.42 1.22 -17.22
N ILE A 124 -3.19 1.22 -15.91
CA ILE A 124 -2.66 0.05 -15.20
C ILE A 124 -3.70 -1.09 -15.25
N ALA A 125 -3.26 -2.27 -15.69
CA ALA A 125 -4.08 -3.47 -15.66
C ALA A 125 -4.40 -3.84 -14.20
N GLY A 126 -5.67 -4.15 -13.90
CA GLY A 126 -6.07 -4.53 -12.54
C GLY A 126 -5.93 -3.39 -11.52
N VAL A 127 -5.99 -2.13 -11.98
CA VAL A 127 -5.96 -0.87 -11.20
C VAL A 127 -4.65 -0.62 -10.44
N HIS A 128 -4.39 -1.39 -9.40
CA HIS A 128 -3.17 -1.28 -8.57
C HIS A 128 -2.29 -2.54 -8.67
N GLN A 129 -2.79 -3.61 -9.28
CA GLN A 129 -2.06 -4.88 -9.43
C GLN A 129 -0.97 -4.79 -10.50
N GLY A 130 -1.23 -4.05 -11.59
CA GLY A 130 -0.37 -3.99 -12.77
C GLY A 130 0.91 -3.16 -12.64
N PHE A 131 1.32 -2.76 -11.44
CA PHE A 131 2.66 -2.21 -11.21
C PHE A 131 3.30 -2.87 -9.99
N ILE A 132 4.53 -3.35 -10.18
CA ILE A 132 5.29 -4.04 -9.14
C ILE A 132 6.66 -3.38 -9.07
N LYS A 133 7.00 -2.82 -7.91
CA LYS A 133 8.27 -2.10 -7.75
C LYS A 133 9.42 -3.09 -7.66
N LEU A 134 10.48 -2.85 -8.41
CA LEU A 134 11.69 -3.67 -8.41
C LEU A 134 12.81 -2.91 -7.72
N LYS A 135 13.20 -3.35 -6.53
CA LYS A 135 14.19 -2.65 -5.71
C LYS A 135 15.15 -3.65 -5.06
N ASN A 136 16.45 -3.38 -5.17
CA ASN A 136 17.50 -4.18 -4.52
C ASN A 136 17.41 -5.68 -4.81
N GLY A 137 17.06 -6.04 -6.05
CA GLY A 137 16.87 -7.43 -6.45
C GLY A 137 15.65 -8.13 -5.84
N ARG A 138 14.69 -7.38 -5.29
CA ARG A 138 13.41 -7.88 -4.77
C ARG A 138 12.23 -7.19 -5.45
N ALA A 139 11.11 -7.89 -5.48
CA ALA A 139 9.82 -7.33 -5.90
C ALA A 139 9.06 -6.83 -4.66
N GLU A 140 8.68 -5.56 -4.64
CA GLU A 140 7.82 -4.95 -3.62
C GLU A 140 6.41 -4.81 -4.23
N SER A 141 5.48 -5.66 -3.78
CA SER A 141 4.05 -5.64 -4.18
C SER A 141 3.17 -5.98 -2.98
N ARG A 142 1.95 -5.42 -2.96
CA ARG A 142 0.90 -5.80 -2.00
C ARG A 142 0.15 -7.07 -2.44
N TYR A 143 0.17 -7.39 -3.75
CA TYR A 143 -0.68 -8.41 -4.35
C TYR A 143 0.07 -9.71 -4.69
N TYR A 144 1.36 -9.60 -5.00
CA TYR A 144 2.15 -10.72 -5.54
C TYR A 144 3.36 -11.01 -4.66
N SER A 145 3.64 -12.30 -4.44
CA SER A 145 4.85 -12.71 -3.72
C SER A 145 6.09 -12.57 -4.61
N GLN A 146 7.26 -12.52 -3.99
CA GLN A 146 8.52 -12.46 -4.73
C GLN A 146 8.68 -13.68 -5.66
N GLU A 147 8.31 -14.88 -5.21
CA GLU A 147 8.41 -16.12 -5.97
C GLU A 147 7.50 -16.12 -7.21
N GLU A 148 6.33 -15.50 -7.11
CA GLU A 148 5.41 -15.34 -8.24
C GLU A 148 6.00 -14.41 -9.31
N VAL A 149 6.53 -13.27 -8.88
CA VAL A 149 7.18 -12.30 -9.78
C VAL A 149 8.44 -12.90 -10.42
N ASP A 150 9.27 -13.59 -9.65
CA ASP A 150 10.47 -14.26 -10.17
C ASP A 150 10.10 -15.37 -11.17
N ARG A 151 9.05 -16.15 -10.89
CA ARG A 151 8.55 -17.19 -11.81
C ARG A 151 8.02 -16.59 -13.11
N TYR A 152 7.29 -15.48 -13.02
CA TYR A 152 6.78 -14.77 -14.19
C TYR A 152 7.92 -14.24 -15.06
N LEU A 153 8.89 -13.53 -14.47
CA LEU A 153 10.04 -12.97 -15.17
C LEU A 153 10.97 -14.04 -15.75
N ALA A 154 11.09 -15.19 -15.08
CA ALA A 154 11.90 -16.31 -15.56
C ALA A 154 11.44 -16.85 -16.93
N ARG A 155 10.15 -16.72 -17.28
CA ARG A 155 9.62 -17.10 -18.61
C ARG A 155 10.22 -16.26 -19.74
N TYR A 156 10.61 -15.04 -19.42
CA TYR A 156 11.28 -14.12 -20.32
C TYR A 156 12.81 -14.18 -20.19
N GLY A 157 13.35 -15.17 -19.46
CA GLY A 157 14.78 -15.32 -19.21
C GLY A 157 15.37 -14.28 -18.26
N LEU A 158 14.52 -13.64 -17.44
CA LEU A 158 14.93 -12.58 -16.51
C LEU A 158 14.87 -13.04 -15.05
N LYS A 159 15.70 -12.44 -14.20
CA LYS A 159 15.62 -12.54 -12.74
C LYS A 159 15.61 -11.15 -12.13
N VAL A 160 14.81 -10.90 -11.09
CA VAL A 160 14.74 -9.55 -10.48
C VAL A 160 16.11 -9.04 -10.05
N LYS A 161 16.93 -9.92 -9.47
CA LYS A 161 18.33 -9.61 -9.11
C LYS A 161 19.16 -9.13 -10.31
N THR A 162 19.07 -9.82 -11.44
CA THR A 162 19.82 -9.47 -12.66
C THR A 162 19.30 -8.21 -13.34
N ILE A 163 18.00 -7.92 -13.22
CA ILE A 163 17.41 -6.68 -13.71
C ILE A 163 18.00 -5.50 -12.93
N TYR A 164 18.02 -5.60 -11.60
CA TYR A 164 18.62 -4.56 -10.76
C TYR A 164 20.10 -4.31 -11.12
N GLU A 165 20.90 -5.38 -11.22
CA GLU A 165 22.33 -5.28 -11.58
C GLU A 165 22.56 -4.70 -12.98
N ARG A 166 21.60 -4.87 -13.91
CA ARG A 166 21.67 -4.34 -15.28
C ARG A 166 21.18 -2.89 -15.38
N LEU A 167 20.24 -2.49 -14.53
CA LEU A 167 19.64 -1.15 -14.53
C LEU A 167 20.39 -0.17 -13.64
N VAL A 168 21.10 -0.65 -12.61
CA VAL A 168 22.06 0.14 -11.85
C VAL A 168 23.39 0.09 -12.59
N PRO A 169 23.93 1.22 -13.08
CA PRO A 169 25.26 1.25 -13.65
C PRO A 169 26.27 0.71 -12.63
N GLN A 170 27.15 -0.21 -13.04
CA GLN A 170 28.38 -0.52 -12.31
C GLN A 170 29.30 0.70 -12.36
N ASP A 171 29.01 1.72 -11.56
CA ASP A 171 30.03 2.69 -11.17
C ASP A 171 30.88 2.04 -10.09
N THR A 172 32.06 1.53 -10.45
CA THR A 172 33.17 1.33 -9.50
C THR A 172 34.49 1.12 -10.24
N PRO A 173 35.67 1.51 -9.70
CA PRO A 173 35.91 2.08 -8.37
C PRO A 173 36.90 3.28 -8.35
N ALA A 174 36.61 4.31 -7.55
CA ALA A 174 37.62 5.30 -7.18
C ALA A 174 37.53 5.66 -5.69
N ALA A 175 38.41 5.02 -4.93
CA ALA A 175 39.06 5.52 -3.72
C ALA A 175 38.37 6.70 -3.02
N THR A 176 37.29 6.44 -2.27
CA THR A 176 36.84 7.41 -1.26
C THR A 176 37.40 6.98 0.08
N ARG A 177 38.49 7.66 0.47
CA ARG A 177 39.03 7.62 1.83
C ARG A 177 37.89 7.70 2.83
N HIS A 178 37.88 6.80 3.81
CA HIS A 178 37.04 6.94 5.00
C HIS A 178 37.40 8.23 5.73
N SER A 179 36.67 9.32 5.47
CA SER A 179 36.55 10.41 6.42
C SER A 179 35.43 10.05 7.39
N VAL A 180 35.86 9.63 8.58
CA VAL A 180 35.07 9.67 9.81
C VAL A 180 34.56 11.10 10.00
N ARG A 181 33.26 11.34 9.77
CA ARG A 181 32.41 12.21 10.61
C ARG A 181 30.98 12.34 10.07
N ASP A 182 30.06 12.22 11.03
CA ASP A 182 28.78 12.91 11.13
C ASP A 182 27.66 12.56 10.15
N ALA A 183 26.73 11.72 10.62
CA ALA A 183 25.30 12.05 10.69
C ALA A 183 24.51 10.93 11.40
N THR A 184 24.75 10.73 12.71
CA THR A 184 23.71 10.15 13.57
C THR A 184 22.60 11.18 13.74
N SER A 185 21.54 11.00 12.96
CA SER A 185 20.26 11.70 13.05
C SER A 185 19.71 11.66 14.49
N PRO A 186 19.39 12.79 15.14
CA PRO A 186 19.00 12.86 16.56
C PRO A 186 17.52 12.54 16.83
N ALA A 187 16.79 12.01 15.85
CA ALA A 187 15.32 11.89 15.94
C ALA A 187 14.81 10.65 16.70
N VAL A 188 15.66 9.63 16.94
CA VAL A 188 15.25 8.36 17.57
C VAL A 188 15.54 8.31 19.08
N LEU A 189 16.30 9.27 19.62
CA LEU A 189 16.62 9.33 21.05
C LEU A 189 15.50 9.94 21.93
N TRP A 190 14.55 10.66 21.34
CA TRP A 190 13.51 11.35 22.12
C TRP A 190 12.31 10.47 22.48
N THR A 191 11.91 9.53 21.62
CA THR A 191 10.75 8.68 21.88
C THR A 191 11.05 7.57 22.89
N GLY A 192 12.26 7.01 22.86
CA GLY A 192 12.71 6.02 23.86
C GLY A 192 12.92 6.63 25.26
N GLY A 193 13.46 7.85 25.34
CA GLY A 193 13.70 8.54 26.60
C GLY A 193 12.43 8.92 27.35
N LEU A 194 11.40 9.38 26.64
CA LEU A 194 10.10 9.74 27.24
C LEU A 194 9.35 8.51 27.78
N ALA A 195 9.37 7.40 27.04
CA ALA A 195 8.74 6.15 27.49
C ALA A 195 9.40 5.61 28.77
N LEU A 196 10.73 5.66 28.84
CA LEU A 196 11.49 5.24 30.04
C LEU A 196 11.22 6.18 31.23
N ALA A 197 11.20 7.50 31.01
CA ALA A 197 10.92 8.48 32.06
C ALA A 197 9.50 8.33 32.62
N ALA A 198 8.49 8.10 31.76
CA ALA A 198 7.12 7.85 32.18
C ALA A 198 6.98 6.56 33.01
N LEU A 199 7.69 5.50 32.61
CA LEU A 199 7.66 4.22 33.32
C LEU A 199 8.34 4.32 34.69
N LEU A 200 9.46 5.03 34.80
CA LEU A 200 10.13 5.30 36.08
C LEU A 200 9.27 6.16 37.01
N ALA A 201 8.62 7.21 36.48
CA ALA A 201 7.70 8.05 37.26
C ALA A 201 6.49 7.25 37.79
N TRP A 202 5.94 6.35 36.97
CA TRP A 202 4.85 5.46 37.37
C TRP A 202 5.26 4.49 38.48
N LEU A 203 6.45 3.87 38.37
CA LEU A 203 6.99 2.98 39.40
C LEU A 203 7.22 3.73 40.72
N PHE A 204 7.75 4.96 40.68
CA PHE A 204 7.92 5.78 41.87
C PHE A 204 6.59 6.14 42.55
N ALA A 205 5.58 6.55 41.78
CA ALA A 205 4.26 6.86 42.30
C ALA A 205 3.57 5.62 42.92
N ARG A 206 3.79 4.44 42.34
CA ARG A 206 3.28 3.17 42.85
C ARG A 206 3.95 2.77 44.16
N ALA A 207 5.28 2.91 44.26
CA ALA A 207 6.04 2.62 45.46
C ALA A 207 5.65 3.52 46.65
N PHE A 208 5.42 4.82 46.39
CA PHE A 208 4.96 5.76 47.42
C PHE A 208 3.54 5.45 47.93
N ARG A 209 2.62 5.04 47.04
CA ARG A 209 1.28 4.62 47.46
C ARG A 209 1.29 3.36 48.31
N GLN A 210 2.17 2.39 48.04
CA GLN A 210 2.29 1.19 48.88
C GLN A 210 2.88 1.47 50.27
N ARG A 211 3.73 2.48 50.43
CA ARG A 211 4.21 2.91 51.76
C ARG A 211 3.13 3.58 52.60
N ARG A 212 2.16 4.27 51.98
CA ARG A 212 1.10 4.99 52.70
C ARG A 212 -0.02 4.08 53.23
N ASN A 213 -0.12 2.84 52.76
CA ASN A 213 -1.09 1.84 53.22
C ASN A 213 -0.49 0.81 54.21
N ARG A 214 0.68 1.11 54.80
CA ARG A 214 1.34 0.27 55.82
C ARG A 214 1.55 0.98 57.16
N ILE A 215 0.83 2.08 57.40
CA ILE A 215 0.68 2.70 58.73
C ILE A 215 -0.79 2.56 59.11
#